data_AF-A0A382YKJ7-F1
#
_entry.id   AF-A0A382YKJ7-F1
#
_cell.length_a   1.000
_cell.length_b   1.000
_cell.length_c   1.000
_cell.angle_alpha   90.00
_cell.angle_beta   90.00
_cell.angle_gamma   90.00
#
_symmetry.space_group_name_H-M   'P 1'
#
loop_
_entity.id
_entity.type
_entity.pdbx_description
1 polymer ?
#
loop_
_entity_poly.entity_id
_entity_poly.type
_entity_poly.pdbx_seq_one_letter_code
_entity_poly.pdbx_strand_id
1 'polypeptide(L)'
;PDAIENTLYYFSPTGYVQVTELSPGVGYWLRFTEESTVEVQGQLIQDLTISLYEDWNLITGITTEVGVDAINDPQNLIIPNTVYAYGSSGYYGSSTIQPGKGYWLRSYGEGDIIISSNYRSQYLKEITDHFSCNSITINGNTLYFGVGISDYNTLSYSLPPLPPEGAFDVRFSNNMKYSENGGLISIQGMNNIVELEYQLKNPNETWSLSSIDGEIINIEGEGNILINGNVNDLLLQRISIVPEIFTMLKSFPNPFNPVTTIT
;
A
#
# COMPACT_ATOMS: atom_id res chain seq x y z
N PRO A 1 -5.92 -29.98 -7.21
CA PRO A 1 -4.82 -29.23 -6.56
C PRO A 1 -4.42 -29.92 -5.25
N ASP A 2 -3.12 -29.98 -4.95
CA ASP A 2 -2.61 -30.47 -3.65
C ASP A 2 -2.68 -29.36 -2.58
N ALA A 3 -3.81 -28.66 -2.56
CA ALA A 3 -4.08 -27.63 -1.57
C ALA A 3 -4.52 -28.28 -0.25
N ILE A 4 -4.28 -27.59 0.86
CA ILE A 4 -4.75 -28.01 2.17
C ILE A 4 -6.28 -27.96 2.17
N GLU A 5 -6.93 -29.05 2.56
CA GLU A 5 -8.38 -29.12 2.66
C GLU A 5 -8.94 -27.98 3.55
N ASN A 6 -10.12 -27.47 3.21
CA ASN A 6 -10.80 -26.40 3.95
C ASN A 6 -10.03 -25.06 4.01
N THR A 7 -9.18 -24.79 3.02
CA THR A 7 -8.44 -23.51 2.91
C THR A 7 -8.85 -22.62 1.75
N LEU A 8 -9.96 -22.93 1.07
CA LEU A 8 -10.49 -22.12 -0.03
C LEU A 8 -11.41 -21.02 0.50
N TYR A 9 -11.01 -19.76 0.29
CA TYR A 9 -11.77 -18.59 0.74
C TYR A 9 -11.89 -17.57 -0.38
N TYR A 10 -13.08 -16.98 -0.55
CA TYR A 10 -13.24 -15.73 -1.31
C TYR A 10 -13.42 -14.55 -0.34
N PHE A 11 -13.29 -13.33 -0.86
CA PHE A 11 -13.54 -12.13 -0.06
C PHE A 11 -14.92 -11.54 -0.35
N SER A 12 -15.73 -11.41 0.69
CA SER A 12 -17.02 -10.70 0.68
C SER A 12 -16.89 -9.32 1.33
N PRO A 13 -17.90 -8.43 1.19
CA PRO A 13 -17.93 -7.16 1.94
C PRO A 13 -17.85 -7.33 3.47
N THR A 14 -18.21 -8.50 3.98
CA THR A 14 -18.13 -8.83 5.41
C THR A 14 -16.83 -9.53 5.83
N GLY A 15 -15.92 -9.79 4.88
CA GLY A 15 -14.65 -10.49 5.12
C GLY A 15 -14.54 -11.83 4.36
N TYR A 16 -13.57 -12.65 4.76
CA TYR A 16 -13.29 -13.93 4.13
C TYR A 16 -14.38 -14.97 4.42
N VAL A 17 -14.85 -15.62 3.36
CA VAL A 17 -15.88 -16.66 3.44
C VAL A 17 -15.34 -17.95 2.82
N GLN A 18 -15.38 -19.03 3.61
CA GLN A 18 -14.94 -20.35 3.16
C GLN A 18 -15.94 -20.91 2.14
N VAL A 19 -15.42 -21.49 1.06
CA VAL A 19 -16.22 -22.18 0.05
C VAL A 19 -15.52 -23.45 -0.42
N THR A 20 -16.20 -24.26 -1.22
CA THR A 20 -15.67 -25.53 -1.74
C THR A 20 -15.59 -25.56 -3.27
N GLU A 21 -16.12 -24.54 -3.95
CA GLU A 21 -16.21 -24.47 -5.40
C GLU A 21 -15.65 -23.15 -5.92
N LEU A 22 -15.09 -23.19 -7.13
CA LEU A 22 -14.58 -22.02 -7.84
C LEU A 22 -15.64 -21.53 -8.82
N SER A 23 -15.88 -20.23 -8.81
CA SER A 23 -16.76 -19.53 -9.73
C SER A 23 -15.95 -18.61 -10.63
N PRO A 24 -16.26 -18.51 -11.93
CA PRO A 24 -15.63 -17.53 -12.82
C PRO A 24 -15.72 -16.11 -12.27
N GLY A 25 -14.63 -15.34 -12.42
CA GLY A 25 -14.55 -13.95 -12.00
C GLY A 25 -14.30 -13.68 -10.53
N VAL A 26 -14.48 -14.68 -9.68
CA VAL A 26 -14.17 -14.58 -8.25
C VAL A 26 -12.70 -14.97 -8.03
N GLY A 27 -11.97 -14.15 -7.27
CA GLY A 27 -10.63 -14.49 -6.81
C GLY A 27 -10.68 -15.21 -5.46
N TYR A 28 -9.69 -16.06 -5.22
CA TYR A 28 -9.66 -16.92 -4.04
C TYR A 28 -8.29 -16.94 -3.38
N TRP A 29 -8.29 -17.08 -2.07
CA TRP A 29 -7.17 -17.62 -1.32
C TRP A 29 -7.26 -19.13 -1.26
N LEU A 30 -6.13 -19.79 -1.48
CA LEU A 30 -5.99 -21.23 -1.34
C LEU A 30 -4.59 -21.53 -0.81
N ARG A 31 -4.50 -22.34 0.25
CA ARG A 31 -3.22 -22.63 0.90
C ARG A 31 -2.62 -23.93 0.39
N PHE A 32 -1.35 -23.88 0.08
CA PHE A 32 -0.55 -25.04 -0.33
C PHE A 32 0.57 -25.26 0.69
N THR A 33 1.00 -26.52 0.85
CA THR A 33 2.20 -26.84 1.65
C THR A 33 3.48 -26.67 0.85
N GLU A 34 3.40 -26.83 -0.48
CA GLU A 34 4.51 -26.77 -1.41
C GLU A 34 4.01 -26.15 -2.73
N GLU A 35 4.92 -25.63 -3.55
CA GLU A 35 4.56 -25.16 -4.89
C GLU A 35 3.97 -26.31 -5.72
N SER A 36 2.86 -26.04 -6.41
CA SER A 36 2.16 -27.02 -7.23
C SER A 36 1.63 -26.36 -8.50
N THR A 37 1.66 -27.11 -9.60
CA THR A 37 1.05 -26.70 -10.87
C THR A 37 -0.16 -27.59 -11.13
N VAL A 38 -1.31 -26.96 -11.41
CA VAL A 38 -2.55 -27.65 -11.73
C VAL A 38 -3.00 -27.22 -13.12
N GLU A 39 -3.22 -28.21 -14.00
CA GLU A 39 -3.83 -27.94 -15.30
C GLU A 39 -5.35 -27.82 -15.13
N VAL A 40 -5.91 -26.70 -15.61
CA VAL A 40 -7.35 -26.46 -15.64
C VAL A 40 -7.79 -26.54 -17.10
N GLN A 41 -8.67 -27.50 -17.40
CA GLN A 41 -9.24 -27.67 -18.74
C GLN A 41 -10.70 -27.22 -18.75
N GLY A 42 -11.11 -26.54 -19.82
CA GLY A 42 -12.46 -26.02 -19.96
C GLY A 42 -12.61 -25.20 -21.23
N GLN A 43 -13.78 -24.56 -21.38
CA GLN A 43 -14.02 -23.61 -22.45
C GLN A 43 -13.31 -22.28 -22.14
N LEU A 44 -12.74 -21.65 -23.18
CA LEU A 44 -12.14 -20.33 -23.07
C LEU A 44 -13.20 -19.31 -22.65
N ILE A 45 -12.90 -18.53 -21.61
CA ILE A 45 -13.64 -17.34 -21.21
C ILE A 45 -12.96 -16.17 -21.91
N GLN A 46 -13.65 -15.55 -22.86
CA GLN A 46 -13.11 -14.43 -23.66
C GLN A 46 -13.54 -13.06 -23.12
N ASP A 47 -14.66 -13.06 -22.40
CA ASP A 47 -15.28 -11.90 -21.79
C ASP A 47 -15.94 -12.30 -20.48
N LEU A 48 -15.92 -11.38 -19.52
CA LEU A 48 -16.47 -11.60 -18.19
C LEU A 48 -16.94 -10.26 -17.61
N THR A 49 -18.18 -10.23 -17.18
CA THR A 49 -18.73 -9.13 -16.36
C THR A 49 -18.53 -9.49 -14.89
N ILE A 50 -17.92 -8.57 -14.14
CA ILE A 50 -17.66 -8.73 -12.71
C ILE A 50 -18.37 -7.61 -11.98
N SER A 51 -19.26 -7.96 -11.06
CA SER A 51 -19.89 -7.02 -10.14
C SER A 51 -18.96 -6.75 -8.97
N LEU A 52 -18.65 -5.48 -8.77
CA LEU A 52 -17.85 -4.96 -7.67
C LEU A 52 -18.75 -4.45 -6.56
N TYR A 53 -18.29 -4.65 -5.33
CA TYR A 53 -18.76 -3.92 -4.16
C TYR A 53 -17.90 -2.66 -3.95
N GLU A 54 -18.40 -1.71 -3.15
CA GLU A 54 -17.56 -0.65 -2.61
C GLU A 54 -16.38 -1.25 -1.82
N ASP A 55 -15.24 -0.56 -1.81
CA ASP A 55 -13.98 -1.03 -1.23
C ASP A 55 -13.37 -2.25 -1.96
N TRP A 56 -12.83 -3.20 -1.20
CA TRP A 56 -11.95 -4.24 -1.71
C TRP A 56 -12.72 -5.41 -2.30
N ASN A 57 -12.32 -5.81 -3.50
CA ASN A 57 -12.85 -6.95 -4.23
C ASN A 57 -11.70 -7.88 -4.58
N LEU A 58 -11.88 -9.19 -4.38
CA LEU A 58 -10.93 -10.21 -4.81
C LEU A 58 -11.49 -10.89 -6.06
N ILE A 59 -10.87 -10.62 -7.20
CA ILE A 59 -11.35 -11.01 -8.53
C ILE A 59 -10.33 -11.90 -9.25
N THR A 60 -10.74 -12.52 -10.36
CA THR A 60 -9.84 -13.18 -11.30
C THR A 60 -10.15 -12.77 -12.74
N GLY A 61 -9.19 -12.95 -13.64
CA GLY A 61 -9.30 -12.58 -15.04
C GLY A 61 -9.96 -13.63 -15.93
N ILE A 62 -9.88 -13.36 -17.23
CA ILE A 62 -10.31 -14.27 -18.31
C ILE A 62 -9.18 -15.24 -18.70
N THR A 63 -9.36 -16.04 -19.76
CA THR A 63 -8.37 -17.05 -20.16
C THR A 63 -7.09 -16.45 -20.80
N THR A 64 -7.08 -15.16 -21.12
CA THR A 64 -5.90 -14.43 -21.62
C THR A 64 -5.45 -13.37 -20.62
N GLU A 65 -4.16 -13.05 -20.60
CA GLU A 65 -3.67 -11.91 -19.82
C GLU A 65 -4.28 -10.60 -20.33
N VAL A 66 -4.74 -9.75 -19.41
CA VAL A 66 -5.34 -8.44 -19.70
C VAL A 66 -4.65 -7.37 -18.87
N GLY A 67 -4.28 -6.25 -19.50
CA GLY A 67 -3.78 -5.08 -18.78
C GLY A 67 -4.87 -4.45 -17.91
N VAL A 68 -4.52 -3.95 -16.73
CA VAL A 68 -5.46 -3.24 -15.84
C VAL A 68 -6.04 -2.01 -16.53
N ASP A 69 -5.25 -1.37 -17.40
CA ASP A 69 -5.67 -0.26 -18.26
C ASP A 69 -6.68 -0.68 -19.36
N ALA A 70 -6.76 -1.97 -19.66
CA ALA A 70 -7.68 -2.54 -20.64
C ALA A 70 -8.96 -3.12 -19.99
N ILE A 71 -9.22 -2.85 -18.72
CA ILE A 71 -10.50 -3.17 -18.09
C ILE A 71 -11.52 -2.12 -18.52
N ASN A 72 -12.70 -2.57 -19.00
CA ASN A 72 -13.80 -1.66 -19.30
C ASN A 72 -14.54 -1.32 -18.00
N ASP A 73 -14.28 -0.12 -17.50
CA ASP A 73 -14.92 0.45 -16.31
C ASP A 73 -15.68 1.73 -16.70
N PRO A 74 -16.93 1.61 -17.19
CA PRO A 74 -17.69 2.74 -17.71
C PRO A 74 -18.08 3.76 -16.63
N GLN A 75 -18.03 3.34 -15.36
CA GLN A 75 -18.40 4.15 -14.21
C GLN A 75 -17.18 4.75 -13.48
N ASN A 76 -15.95 4.45 -13.92
CA ASN A 76 -14.70 4.82 -13.25
C ASN A 76 -14.68 4.41 -11.77
N LEU A 77 -15.11 3.18 -11.50
CA LEU A 77 -15.15 2.56 -10.18
C LEU A 77 -13.76 2.24 -9.64
N ILE A 78 -12.83 1.78 -10.50
CA ILE A 78 -11.52 1.28 -10.08
C ILE A 78 -10.67 2.43 -9.56
N ILE A 79 -10.26 2.34 -8.29
CA ILE A 79 -9.36 3.32 -7.69
C ILE A 79 -7.95 3.13 -8.27
N PRO A 80 -7.32 4.15 -8.87
CA PRO A 80 -5.97 4.02 -9.42
C PRO A 80 -4.95 3.55 -8.37
N ASN A 81 -3.95 2.78 -8.79
CA ASN A 81 -2.89 2.22 -7.93
C ASN A 81 -3.40 1.25 -6.83
N THR A 82 -4.57 0.63 -7.02
CA THR A 82 -5.15 -0.32 -6.06
C THR A 82 -5.34 -1.74 -6.60
N VAL A 83 -4.71 -2.08 -7.72
CA VAL A 83 -4.68 -3.48 -8.19
C VAL A 83 -3.47 -4.19 -7.62
N TYR A 84 -3.71 -5.17 -6.76
CA TYR A 84 -2.65 -5.93 -6.08
C TYR A 84 -2.79 -7.43 -6.34
N ALA A 85 -1.66 -8.07 -6.58
CA ALA A 85 -1.53 -9.52 -6.43
C ALA A 85 -0.82 -9.82 -5.11
N TYR A 86 -0.73 -11.11 -4.77
CA TYR A 86 0.01 -11.57 -3.60
C TYR A 86 1.05 -12.60 -4.01
N GLY A 87 2.26 -12.48 -3.47
CA GLY A 87 3.40 -13.33 -3.78
C GLY A 87 4.24 -13.68 -2.54
N SER A 88 5.46 -14.19 -2.78
CA SER A 88 6.39 -14.60 -1.71
C SER A 88 6.79 -13.46 -0.78
N SER A 89 6.86 -12.24 -1.31
CA SER A 89 7.16 -11.02 -0.55
C SER A 89 5.89 -10.28 -0.09
N GLY A 90 4.71 -10.89 -0.08
CA GLY A 90 3.46 -10.22 0.33
C GLY A 90 2.71 -9.57 -0.83
N TYR A 91 1.95 -8.51 -0.56
CA TYR A 91 1.21 -7.77 -1.57
C TYR A 91 2.15 -7.01 -2.52
N TYR A 92 1.85 -7.05 -3.82
CA TYR A 92 2.56 -6.24 -4.80
C TYR A 92 1.59 -5.69 -5.84
N GLY A 93 1.86 -4.46 -6.30
CA GLY A 93 1.04 -3.83 -7.34
C GLY A 93 1.17 -4.59 -8.66
N SER A 94 0.06 -4.78 -9.36
CA SER A 94 0.03 -5.43 -10.67
C SER A 94 -0.57 -4.52 -11.74
N SER A 95 0.09 -4.46 -12.90
CA SER A 95 -0.43 -3.78 -14.10
C SER A 95 -1.18 -4.72 -15.04
N THR A 96 -1.16 -6.03 -14.76
CA THR A 96 -1.86 -7.05 -15.56
C THR A 96 -2.62 -8.02 -14.68
N ILE A 97 -3.67 -8.62 -15.24
CA ILE A 97 -4.48 -9.69 -14.68
C ILE A 97 -4.17 -10.95 -15.47
N GLN A 98 -3.47 -11.89 -14.83
CA GLN A 98 -3.08 -13.17 -15.42
C GLN A 98 -4.15 -14.24 -15.18
N PRO A 99 -4.39 -15.14 -16.16
CA PRO A 99 -5.31 -16.24 -15.99
C PRO A 99 -4.96 -17.11 -14.78
N GLY A 100 -5.98 -17.49 -14.00
CA GLY A 100 -5.82 -18.40 -12.85
C GLY A 100 -5.23 -17.77 -11.58
N LYS A 101 -4.90 -16.47 -11.59
CA LYS A 101 -4.46 -15.73 -10.40
C LYS A 101 -5.59 -14.86 -9.84
N GLY A 102 -5.56 -14.69 -8.52
CA GLY A 102 -6.44 -13.75 -7.80
C GLY A 102 -5.79 -12.37 -7.70
N TYR A 103 -6.61 -11.33 -7.86
CA TYR A 103 -6.20 -9.93 -7.75
C TYR A 103 -7.16 -9.16 -6.88
N TRP A 104 -6.60 -8.38 -5.96
CA TRP A 104 -7.33 -7.38 -5.22
C TRP A 104 -7.51 -6.14 -6.08
N LEU A 105 -8.69 -5.55 -6.03
CA LEU A 105 -9.04 -4.31 -6.68
C LEU A 105 -9.91 -3.50 -5.73
N ARG A 106 -9.62 -2.21 -5.56
CA ARG A 106 -10.48 -1.33 -4.75
C ARG A 106 -11.40 -0.50 -5.64
N SER A 107 -12.66 -0.40 -5.25
CA SER A 107 -13.71 0.33 -5.94
C SER A 107 -14.20 1.52 -5.14
N TYR A 108 -14.57 2.62 -5.82
CA TYR A 108 -15.28 3.76 -5.25
C TYR A 108 -16.74 3.46 -4.87
N GLY A 109 -17.30 2.35 -5.36
CA GLY A 109 -18.70 2.00 -5.13
C GLY A 109 -19.10 0.67 -5.76
N GLU A 110 -20.40 0.40 -5.75
CA GLU A 110 -20.95 -0.79 -6.40
C GLU A 110 -21.17 -0.56 -7.90
N GLY A 111 -20.95 -1.59 -8.71
CA GLY A 111 -21.21 -1.57 -10.15
C GLY A 111 -20.45 -2.64 -10.91
N ASP A 112 -20.54 -2.62 -12.23
CA ASP A 112 -19.98 -3.68 -13.08
C ASP A 112 -18.77 -3.21 -13.86
N ILE A 113 -17.75 -4.05 -13.92
CA ILE A 113 -16.63 -3.94 -14.85
C ILE A 113 -16.66 -5.09 -15.84
N ILE A 114 -16.09 -4.88 -17.03
CA ILE A 114 -16.00 -5.92 -18.07
C ILE A 114 -14.54 -6.14 -18.42
N ILE A 115 -14.08 -7.38 -18.26
CA ILE A 115 -12.77 -7.84 -18.73
C ILE A 115 -12.99 -8.58 -20.04
N SER A 116 -12.34 -8.15 -21.12
CA SER A 116 -12.48 -8.78 -22.44
C SER A 116 -11.15 -8.75 -23.19
N SER A 117 -10.88 -9.81 -23.96
CA SER A 117 -9.68 -9.91 -24.81
C SER A 117 -9.63 -8.89 -25.94
N ASN A 118 -10.77 -8.27 -26.27
CA ASN A 118 -10.92 -7.37 -27.42
C ASN A 118 -10.98 -5.89 -27.03
N TYR A 119 -11.03 -5.59 -25.73
CA TYR A 119 -11.08 -4.23 -25.24
C TYR A 119 -9.70 -3.58 -25.33
N ARG A 120 -9.64 -2.30 -25.69
CA ARG A 120 -8.38 -1.55 -25.84
C ARG A 120 -8.26 -0.50 -24.76
N SER A 121 -7.03 -0.39 -24.24
CA SER A 121 -6.56 0.52 -23.19
C SER A 121 -7.34 1.82 -23.08
N GLN A 122 -7.85 2.09 -21.87
CA GLN A 122 -8.23 3.43 -21.42
C GLN A 122 -7.03 4.10 -20.75
N TYR A 123 -7.06 5.44 -20.68
CA TYR A 123 -6.06 6.20 -19.96
C TYR A 123 -6.11 5.88 -18.46
N LEU A 124 -5.03 5.33 -17.90
CA LEU A 124 -4.86 5.22 -16.46
C LEU A 124 -4.33 6.54 -15.89
N LYS A 125 -4.97 7.01 -14.81
CA LYS A 125 -4.42 8.10 -14.01
C LYS A 125 -3.14 7.64 -13.32
N GLU A 126 -2.03 8.28 -13.64
CA GLU A 126 -0.78 8.09 -12.93
C GLU A 126 -0.83 8.76 -11.55
N ILE A 127 -0.39 8.04 -10.51
CA ILE A 127 -0.35 8.52 -9.12
C ILE A 127 1.10 8.76 -8.74
N THR A 128 1.47 10.03 -8.53
CA THR A 128 2.88 10.44 -8.40
C THR A 128 3.20 11.14 -7.07
N ASP A 129 2.23 11.35 -6.18
CA ASP A 129 2.43 12.08 -4.92
C ASP A 129 3.57 11.50 -4.06
N HIS A 130 3.76 10.17 -4.12
CA HIS A 130 4.79 9.47 -3.36
C HIS A 130 6.23 9.82 -3.75
N PHE A 131 6.47 10.41 -4.94
CA PHE A 131 7.84 10.74 -5.36
C PHE A 131 8.52 11.78 -4.46
N SER A 132 7.74 12.60 -3.76
CA SER A 132 8.25 13.57 -2.78
C SER A 132 8.34 13.01 -1.36
N CYS A 133 7.75 11.85 -1.08
CA CYS A 133 7.72 11.25 0.25
C CYS A 133 9.05 10.58 0.61
N ASN A 134 9.30 10.47 1.91
CA ASN A 134 10.28 9.55 2.45
C ASN A 134 9.77 8.11 2.31
N SER A 135 10.65 7.12 2.33
CA SER A 135 10.27 5.71 2.18
C SER A 135 11.00 4.79 3.14
N ILE A 136 10.30 3.77 3.63
CA ILE A 136 10.85 2.59 4.31
C ILE A 136 10.43 1.36 3.51
N THR A 137 11.38 0.52 3.12
CA THR A 137 11.14 -0.73 2.40
C THR A 137 11.48 -1.91 3.30
N ILE A 138 10.51 -2.82 3.46
CA ILE A 138 10.62 -4.02 4.28
C ILE A 138 10.21 -5.21 3.42
N ASN A 139 11.11 -6.18 3.21
CA ASN A 139 10.87 -7.35 2.35
C ASN A 139 10.27 -6.96 0.97
N GLY A 140 10.86 -5.95 0.32
CA GLY A 140 10.42 -5.44 -0.98
C GLY A 140 9.13 -4.61 -0.99
N ASN A 141 8.49 -4.39 0.16
CA ASN A 141 7.29 -3.56 0.28
C ASN A 141 7.63 -2.18 0.81
N THR A 142 7.31 -1.16 0.01
CA THR A 142 7.63 0.23 0.34
C THR A 142 6.46 0.95 0.99
N LEU A 143 6.70 1.48 2.18
CA LEU A 143 5.84 2.41 2.89
C LEU A 143 6.35 3.84 2.70
N TYR A 144 5.45 4.79 2.49
CA TYR A 144 5.75 6.20 2.24
C TYR A 144 5.35 7.07 3.44
N PHE A 145 6.13 8.12 3.74
CA PHE A 145 5.81 9.00 4.86
C PHE A 145 6.40 10.41 4.73
N GLY A 146 5.98 11.30 5.63
CA GLY A 146 6.64 12.58 5.90
C GLY A 146 6.15 13.79 5.09
N VAL A 147 5.50 13.56 3.96
CA VAL A 147 4.95 14.63 3.11
C VAL A 147 3.47 14.36 2.84
N GLY A 148 2.63 15.38 2.96
CA GLY A 148 1.20 15.31 2.62
C GLY A 148 0.97 14.90 1.16
N ILE A 149 0.06 13.95 0.93
CA ILE A 149 -0.45 13.61 -0.41
C ILE A 149 -1.79 14.29 -0.64
N SER A 150 -2.23 14.41 -1.89
CA SER A 150 -3.56 14.93 -2.18
C SER A 150 -4.66 14.06 -1.56
N ASP A 151 -5.64 14.67 -0.90
CA ASP A 151 -6.81 13.99 -0.34
C ASP A 151 -7.50 13.08 -1.37
N TYR A 152 -7.54 13.51 -2.63
CA TYR A 152 -8.13 12.75 -3.75
C TYR A 152 -7.39 11.43 -4.02
N ASN A 153 -6.07 11.38 -3.79
CA ASN A 153 -5.23 10.21 -4.04
C ASN A 153 -5.03 9.35 -2.78
N THR A 154 -5.60 9.70 -1.62
CA THR A 154 -5.41 8.97 -0.36
C THR A 154 -5.72 7.48 -0.50
N LEU A 155 -6.85 7.14 -1.15
CA LEU A 155 -7.26 5.75 -1.33
C LEU A 155 -6.34 4.96 -2.27
N SER A 156 -5.60 5.64 -3.16
CA SER A 156 -4.58 5.03 -4.03
C SER A 156 -3.35 4.51 -3.25
N TYR A 157 -3.27 4.81 -1.96
CA TYR A 157 -2.24 4.29 -1.04
C TYR A 157 -2.81 3.32 -0.01
N SER A 158 -4.03 2.84 -0.20
CA SER A 158 -4.55 1.76 0.63
C SER A 158 -3.99 0.40 0.23
N LEU A 159 -3.94 -0.50 1.21
CA LEU A 159 -3.58 -1.90 1.02
C LEU A 159 -4.82 -2.79 1.13
N PRO A 160 -4.82 -3.95 0.46
CA PRO A 160 -5.88 -4.94 0.58
C PRO A 160 -6.12 -5.36 2.05
N PRO A 161 -7.23 -6.07 2.33
CA PRO A 161 -7.45 -6.70 3.64
C PRO A 161 -6.23 -7.53 4.06
N LEU A 162 -6.04 -7.74 5.36
CA LEU A 162 -4.91 -8.56 5.83
C LEU A 162 -4.93 -9.94 5.17
N PRO A 163 -3.77 -10.48 4.75
CA PRO A 163 -3.72 -11.83 4.23
C PRO A 163 -3.89 -12.83 5.39
N PRO A 164 -4.14 -14.12 5.10
CA PRO A 164 -4.30 -15.14 6.12
C PRO A 164 -3.13 -15.18 7.13
N GLU A 165 -3.39 -15.67 8.34
CA GLU A 165 -2.39 -15.73 9.41
C GLU A 165 -1.11 -16.47 8.99
N GLY A 166 0.04 -15.89 9.35
CA GLY A 166 1.37 -16.39 9.00
C GLY A 166 1.88 -15.93 7.63
N ALA A 167 1.03 -15.33 6.80
CA ALA A 167 1.42 -14.73 5.53
C ALA A 167 2.04 -13.34 5.76
N PHE A 168 3.08 -13.01 5.01
CA PHE A 168 3.80 -11.74 5.16
C PHE A 168 2.94 -10.54 4.76
N ASP A 169 2.95 -9.50 5.60
CA ASP A 169 2.37 -8.19 5.28
C ASP A 169 3.04 -7.10 6.14
N VAL A 170 3.15 -5.90 5.57
CA VAL A 170 3.65 -4.72 6.26
C VAL A 170 2.84 -3.50 5.85
N ARG A 171 2.33 -2.75 6.83
CA ARG A 171 1.44 -1.61 6.62
C ARG A 171 1.45 -0.65 7.79
N PHE A 172 0.97 0.58 7.59
CA PHE A 172 0.57 1.43 8.70
C PHE A 172 -0.74 0.94 9.32
N SER A 173 -0.95 1.24 10.60
CA SER A 173 -2.11 0.79 11.39
C SER A 173 -3.48 1.21 10.85
N ASN A 174 -3.53 2.14 9.90
CA ASN A 174 -4.74 2.59 9.20
C ASN A 174 -4.99 1.86 7.87
N ASN A 175 -4.36 0.71 7.64
CA ASN A 175 -4.44 -0.07 6.38
C ASN A 175 -3.90 0.65 5.14
N MET A 176 -2.94 1.56 5.34
CA MET A 176 -2.30 2.29 4.25
C MET A 176 -0.84 1.88 4.09
N LYS A 177 -0.32 2.06 2.88
CA LYS A 177 1.13 2.11 2.61
C LYS A 177 1.72 3.52 2.79
N TYR A 178 0.94 4.47 3.33
CA TYR A 178 1.32 5.87 3.47
C TYR A 178 0.91 6.47 4.82
N SER A 179 1.76 7.33 5.39
CA SER A 179 1.39 8.21 6.52
C SER A 179 2.19 9.53 6.55
N GLU A 180 1.51 10.67 6.57
CA GLU A 180 2.16 11.99 6.66
C GLU A 180 3.01 12.17 7.93
N ASN A 181 2.49 11.72 9.07
CA ASN A 181 3.05 11.98 10.40
C ASN A 181 3.78 10.78 11.00
N GLY A 182 3.95 9.70 10.23
CA GLY A 182 4.40 8.41 10.75
C GLY A 182 3.31 7.71 11.56
N GLY A 183 3.70 6.90 12.53
CA GLY A 183 2.80 6.09 13.34
C GLY A 183 3.26 4.66 13.45
N LEU A 184 2.33 3.79 13.85
CA LEU A 184 2.59 2.37 14.01
C LEU A 184 2.63 1.69 12.64
N ILE A 185 3.73 1.00 12.37
CA ILE A 185 3.94 0.08 11.27
C ILE A 185 3.78 -1.31 11.84
N SER A 186 2.77 -2.05 11.39
CA SER A 186 2.57 -3.45 11.76
C SER A 186 3.20 -4.35 10.71
N ILE A 187 3.87 -5.39 11.18
CA ILE A 187 4.59 -6.40 10.40
C ILE A 187 4.05 -7.76 10.84
N GLN A 188 3.62 -8.58 9.90
CA GLN A 188 3.23 -9.97 10.17
C GLN A 188 3.97 -10.93 9.23
N GLY A 189 4.03 -12.20 9.61
CA GLY A 189 4.60 -13.26 8.77
C GLY A 189 6.12 -13.19 8.58
N MET A 190 6.82 -12.36 9.36
CA MET A 190 8.27 -12.36 9.46
C MET A 190 8.74 -12.95 10.79
N ASN A 191 9.79 -13.77 10.74
CA ASN A 191 10.38 -14.37 11.91
C ASN A 191 11.87 -13.99 11.99
N ASN A 192 12.34 -13.62 13.19
CA ASN A 192 13.74 -13.45 13.60
C ASN A 192 14.44 -12.15 13.23
N ILE A 193 14.43 -11.71 11.97
CA ILE A 193 15.20 -10.54 11.53
C ILE A 193 14.33 -9.72 10.59
N VAL A 194 14.21 -8.43 10.87
CA VAL A 194 13.62 -7.45 9.97
C VAL A 194 14.75 -6.61 9.40
N GLU A 195 15.01 -6.79 8.11
CA GLU A 195 15.83 -5.86 7.33
C GLU A 195 14.93 -4.78 6.74
N LEU A 196 15.28 -3.53 7.01
CA LEU A 196 14.57 -2.38 6.48
C LEU A 196 15.55 -1.41 5.84
N GLU A 197 15.20 -0.95 4.65
CA GLU A 197 15.91 0.09 3.91
C GLU A 197 15.11 1.39 4.04
N TYR A 198 15.76 2.51 4.30
CA TYR A 198 15.09 3.80 4.39
C TYR A 198 15.75 4.83 3.48
N GLN A 199 14.94 5.74 2.95
CA GLN A 199 15.40 6.90 2.19
C GLN A 199 14.54 8.11 2.53
N LEU A 200 15.18 9.12 3.13
CA LEU A 200 14.58 10.42 3.41
C LEU A 200 14.94 11.39 2.29
N LYS A 201 13.94 12.09 1.74
CA LYS A 201 14.13 13.07 0.68
C LYS A 201 14.60 14.42 1.22
N ASN A 202 14.27 14.73 2.46
CA ASN A 202 14.67 15.98 3.12
C ASN A 202 15.86 15.71 4.07
N PRO A 203 17.07 16.23 3.78
CA PRO A 203 18.25 16.00 4.61
C PRO A 203 18.22 16.71 5.98
N ASN A 204 17.29 17.66 6.17
CA ASN A 204 17.12 18.38 7.44
C ASN A 204 16.05 17.76 8.34
N GLU A 205 15.44 16.65 7.92
CA GLU A 205 14.49 15.91 8.75
C GLU A 205 15.17 14.73 9.40
N THR A 206 14.98 14.60 10.71
CA THR A 206 15.33 13.41 11.47
C THR A 206 14.04 12.70 11.88
N TRP A 207 13.99 11.40 11.67
CA TRP A 207 12.91 10.54 12.15
C TRP A 207 13.48 9.50 13.11
N SER A 208 12.64 8.96 13.99
CA SER A 208 13.00 7.85 14.87
C SER A 208 12.12 6.63 14.58
N LEU A 209 12.74 5.46 14.70
CA LEU A 209 12.13 4.15 14.61
C LEU A 209 12.37 3.42 15.92
N SER A 210 11.33 2.85 16.52
CA SER A 210 11.46 2.08 17.76
C SER A 210 10.53 0.87 17.72
N SER A 211 11.01 -0.27 18.21
CA SER A 211 10.13 -1.39 18.57
C SER A 211 9.61 -1.19 19.99
N ILE A 212 8.50 -1.84 20.36
CA ILE A 212 7.85 -1.70 21.67
C ILE A 212 8.82 -1.92 22.84
N ASP A 213 9.73 -2.90 22.71
CA ASP A 213 10.74 -3.25 23.73
C ASP A 213 12.17 -2.90 23.28
N GLY A 214 12.31 -2.22 22.14
CA GLY A 214 13.57 -1.97 21.47
C GLY A 214 14.20 -0.62 21.80
N GLU A 215 15.44 -0.44 21.36
CA GLU A 215 16.08 0.87 21.36
C GLU A 215 15.46 1.80 20.32
N ILE A 216 15.52 3.11 20.59
CA ILE A 216 15.13 4.14 19.63
C ILE A 216 16.29 4.32 18.65
N ILE A 217 16.01 4.13 17.37
CA ILE A 217 16.97 4.27 16.27
C ILE A 217 16.61 5.52 15.47
N ASN A 218 17.52 6.49 15.40
CA ASN A 218 17.33 7.67 14.55
C ASN A 218 17.69 7.33 13.11
N ILE A 219 16.87 7.76 12.16
CA ILE A 219 17.07 7.61 10.72
C ILE A 219 17.20 8.99 10.07
N GLU A 220 18.27 9.15 9.28
CA GLU A 220 18.65 10.37 8.56
C GLU A 220 19.23 9.99 7.19
N GLY A 221 18.91 10.75 6.15
CA GLY A 221 19.37 10.46 4.79
C GLY A 221 18.87 9.10 4.29
N GLU A 222 19.79 8.23 3.88
CA GLU A 222 19.48 6.87 3.43
C GLU A 222 20.35 5.84 4.14
N GLY A 223 19.84 4.63 4.29
CA GLY A 223 20.55 3.56 4.98
C GLY A 223 19.71 2.32 5.19
N ASN A 224 20.33 1.32 5.83
CA ASN A 224 19.71 0.03 6.13
C ASN A 224 19.84 -0.26 7.63
N ILE A 225 18.79 -0.82 8.22
CA ILE A 225 18.75 -1.24 9.62
C ILE A 225 18.37 -2.72 9.69
N LEU A 226 19.06 -3.44 10.57
CA LEU A 226 18.73 -4.81 10.94
C LEU A 226 18.18 -4.81 12.36
N ILE A 227 16.93 -5.20 12.51
CA ILE A 227 16.30 -5.36 13.82
C ILE A 227 16.18 -6.85 14.11
N ASN A 228 16.88 -7.30 15.14
CA ASN A 228 16.85 -8.69 15.59
C ASN A 228 15.66 -8.91 16.54
N GLY A 229 15.02 -10.07 16.42
CA GLY A 229 13.90 -10.49 17.23
C GLY A 229 12.61 -10.66 16.42
N ASN A 230 11.54 -11.04 17.12
CA ASN A 230 10.22 -11.10 16.53
C ASN A 230 9.56 -9.72 16.63
N VAL A 231 9.68 -8.93 15.57
CA VAL A 231 9.17 -7.55 15.52
C VAL A 231 7.83 -7.55 14.80
N ASN A 232 6.75 -7.41 15.56
CA ASN A 232 5.40 -7.28 15.01
C ASN A 232 5.01 -5.82 14.76
N ASP A 233 5.61 -4.90 15.49
CA ASP A 233 5.27 -3.49 15.40
C ASP A 233 6.51 -2.60 15.54
N LEU A 234 6.54 -1.54 14.73
CA LEU A 234 7.51 -0.46 14.77
C LEU A 234 6.79 0.88 14.85
N LEU A 235 7.23 1.74 15.76
CA LEU A 235 6.74 3.10 15.89
C LEU A 235 7.69 4.05 15.16
N LEU A 236 7.17 4.71 14.12
CA LEU A 236 7.85 5.74 13.33
C LEU A 236 7.40 7.13 13.78
N GLN A 237 8.32 8.00 14.19
CA GLN A 237 8.00 9.35 14.67
C GLN A 237 8.93 10.41 14.08
N ARG A 238 8.39 11.60 13.83
CA ARG A 238 9.18 12.75 13.43
C ARG A 238 9.86 13.35 14.65
N ILE A 239 11.17 13.55 14.60
CA ILE A 239 11.89 14.25 15.65
C ILE A 239 11.81 15.75 15.36
N SER A 240 11.14 16.51 16.24
CA SER A 240 11.16 17.97 16.16
C SER A 240 12.50 18.50 16.63
N ILE A 241 13.28 19.05 15.70
CA ILE A 241 14.48 19.81 16.03
C ILE A 241 14.02 21.16 16.56
N VAL A 242 14.06 21.38 17.88
CA VAL A 242 13.93 22.73 18.44
C VAL A 242 15.26 23.44 18.17
N PRO A 243 15.29 24.58 17.47
CA PRO A 243 16.53 25.33 17.29
C PRO A 243 17.07 25.75 18.67
N GLU A 244 18.32 25.43 18.99
CA GLU A 244 18.95 25.87 20.25
C GLU A 244 19.16 27.39 20.33
N ILE A 245 18.92 28.14 19.25
CA ILE A 245 19.22 29.58 19.18
C ILE A 245 18.07 30.35 18.55
N PHE A 246 17.25 30.99 19.39
CA PHE A 246 16.54 32.21 19.01
C PHE A 246 17.48 33.39 19.21
N THR A 247 18.15 33.84 18.17
CA THR A 247 18.75 35.18 18.19
C THR A 247 17.62 36.19 18.10
N MET A 248 17.18 36.72 19.25
CA MET A 248 16.47 37.99 19.27
C MET A 248 17.41 39.04 18.67
N LEU A 249 17.14 39.46 17.43
CA LEU A 249 17.69 40.71 16.94
C LEU A 249 17.27 41.80 17.92
N LYS A 250 18.24 42.50 18.51
CA LYS A 250 17.96 43.70 19.29
C LYS A 250 17.18 44.64 18.37
N SER A 251 15.96 45.01 18.75
CA SER A 251 15.25 46.12 18.12
C SER A 251 16.17 47.34 18.18
N PHE A 252 16.66 47.79 17.02
CA PHE A 252 17.41 49.03 16.93
C PHE A 252 16.50 50.18 17.39
N PRO A 253 16.96 51.05 18.30
CA PRO A 253 16.16 52.20 18.69
C PRO A 253 15.93 53.08 17.46
N ASN A 254 14.66 53.43 17.25
CA ASN A 254 14.24 54.39 16.24
C ASN A 254 15.02 55.71 16.46
N PRO A 255 15.82 56.20 15.51
CA PRO A 255 16.56 57.43 15.68
C PRO A 255 15.56 58.59 15.64
N PHE A 256 15.17 59.04 16.84
CA PHE A 256 14.44 60.29 17.04
C PHE A 256 15.18 61.42 16.32
N ASN A 257 14.51 62.06 15.36
CA ASN A 257 14.96 63.31 14.78
C ASN A 257 14.16 64.43 15.48
N PRO A 258 14.75 65.25 16.37
CA PRO A 258 14.00 66.25 17.10
C PRO A 258 14.12 67.59 16.39
N VAL A 259 13.21 67.92 15.46
CA VAL A 259 12.91 69.32 15.16
C VAL A 259 11.46 69.47 14.72
N THR A 260 10.61 70.01 15.58
CA THR A 260 9.39 70.70 15.18
C THR A 260 9.41 72.04 15.89
N THR A 261 9.88 73.06 15.20
CA THR A 261 9.80 74.45 15.65
C THR A 261 8.41 74.95 15.31
N ILE A 262 7.63 75.32 16.32
CA ILE A 262 6.36 76.05 16.14
C ILE A 262 6.65 77.50 16.51
N THR A 263 6.47 78.40 15.55
CA THR A 263 6.32 79.86 15.76
C THR A 263 4.90 80.24 15.44
#